data_AF-A0A6I3MLT4-F1
#
_entry.id   AF-A0A6I3MLT4-F1
#
_cell.length_a   1.000
_cell.length_b   1.000
_cell.length_c   1.000
_cell.angle_alpha   90.00
_cell.angle_beta   90.00
_cell.angle_gamma   90.00
#
_symmetry.space_group_name_H-M   'P 1'
#
loop_
_entity.id
_entity.type
_entity.pdbx_description
1 polymer ?
#
loop_
_entity_poly.entity_id
_entity_poly.type
_entity_poly.pdbx_seq_one_letter_code
_entity_poly.pdbx_strand_id
1 'polypeptide(L)'
;MYTFSSKLKTFSIILMAVGLLGIGYGFLSAPKDIQEVEKILAADDAHGSHDAAHGEAAEATHETAGHNEAAHESHEGGEHAKAGVANEKEKHLEHALHQLQNKPWSALYVACIFFLLLSMGVLAFYAIQQVAQAGWSPVLFRVMQGITAYLPVGSVVFFIILILCGLHFNHIFVWLGEGVSDPKSANYDAIIAGKSGYLNFPFWIARAAVFLLGWNLYRHYSRKNCLAQDEANDDLNYKKNFKQSAGFLVFFIVSESIMSWDWIMSFDPHWFSTLFGWYVFASFFVSGITTIALVTIYLKSKGYLEFVNTSHIHDLAKFMFGISVFWTYLWFSQFMLIWYANIPEEVTYFVTRIQLYNLPFFGAVVMNFVFPLLILINTDFKRLSWVIVMAGTVILLGHYIDFFNMIMPGTVGDKWFIGIPEIASILFFFGLFIFVVFTALTKSPLLAKRNPFIEESKHFHY
;
A
#
# COMPACT_ATOMS: atom_id res chain seq x y z
N MET A 1 11.86 -20.27 24.75
CA MET A 1 10.58 -20.01 24.07
C MET A 1 10.21 -18.54 24.27
N TYR A 2 9.59 -17.88 23.29
CA TYR A 2 9.10 -16.50 23.48
C TYR A 2 7.82 -16.49 24.31
N THR A 3 7.73 -15.55 25.26
CA THR A 3 6.52 -15.32 26.06
C THR A 3 5.87 -14.03 25.61
N PHE A 4 4.61 -14.09 25.16
CA PHE A 4 3.91 -12.89 24.72
C PHE A 4 3.69 -11.96 25.91
N SER A 5 4.28 -10.76 25.84
CA SER A 5 4.09 -9.71 26.84
C SER A 5 2.60 -9.42 27.04
N SER A 6 2.13 -9.49 28.29
CA SER A 6 0.76 -9.13 28.66
C SER A 6 0.42 -7.69 28.26
N LYS A 7 1.38 -6.77 28.41
CA LYS A 7 1.24 -5.36 27.99
C LYS A 7 1.06 -5.23 26.48
N LEU A 8 1.88 -5.93 25.69
CA LEU A 8 1.79 -5.86 24.23
C LEU A 8 0.49 -6.49 23.71
N LYS A 9 0.01 -7.55 24.36
CA LYS A 9 -1.30 -8.14 24.07
C LYS A 9 -2.43 -7.14 24.32
N THR A 10 -2.49 -6.52 25.50
CA THR A 10 -3.50 -5.50 25.80
C THR A 10 -3.41 -4.31 24.87
N PHE A 11 -2.20 -3.82 24.57
CA PHE A 11 -1.97 -2.74 23.62
C PHE A 11 -2.53 -3.07 22.22
N SER A 12 -2.25 -4.27 21.70
CA SER A 12 -2.78 -4.70 20.40
C SER A 12 -4.31 -4.77 20.38
N ILE A 13 -4.94 -5.18 21.48
CA ILE A 13 -6.41 -5.23 21.61
C ILE A 13 -7.00 -3.82 21.65
N ILE A 14 -6.35 -2.87 22.35
CA ILE A 14 -6.78 -1.46 22.37
C ILE A 14 -6.72 -0.87 20.97
N LEU A 15 -5.63 -1.09 20.23
CA LEU A 15 -5.49 -0.64 18.84
C LEU A 15 -6.60 -1.20 17.95
N MET A 16 -6.90 -2.50 18.04
CA MET A 16 -7.99 -3.12 17.30
C MET A 16 -9.35 -2.55 17.69
N ALA A 17 -9.63 -2.33 18.98
CA ALA A 17 -10.91 -1.81 19.43
C ALA A 17 -11.13 -0.35 18.99
N VAL A 18 -10.14 0.52 19.21
CA VAL A 18 -10.18 1.93 18.80
C VAL A 18 -10.26 2.04 17.28
N GLY A 19 -9.44 1.26 16.56
CA GLY A 19 -9.48 1.22 15.11
C GLY A 19 -10.83 0.76 14.56
N LEU A 20 -11.43 -0.30 15.14
CA LEU A 20 -12.74 -0.78 14.70
C LEU A 20 -13.85 0.24 14.94
N LEU A 21 -13.85 0.92 16.09
CA LEU A 21 -14.80 2.00 16.38
C LEU A 21 -14.65 3.17 15.40
N GLY A 22 -13.41 3.57 15.10
CA GLY A 22 -13.14 4.65 14.14
C GLY A 22 -13.51 4.28 12.70
N ILE A 23 -13.32 3.03 12.30
CA ILE A 23 -13.82 2.50 11.00
C ILE A 23 -15.34 2.61 10.96
N GLY A 24 -16.03 2.12 12.00
CA GLY A 24 -17.49 2.21 12.10
C GLY A 24 -17.99 3.66 12.04
N TYR A 25 -17.31 4.57 12.73
CA TYR A 25 -17.58 6.01 12.65
C TYR A 25 -17.42 6.53 11.21
N GLY A 26 -16.36 6.14 10.50
CA GLY A 26 -16.12 6.55 9.11
C GLY A 26 -17.27 6.19 8.16
N PHE A 27 -17.86 5.00 8.31
CA PHE A 27 -19.04 4.59 7.55
C PHE A 27 -20.33 5.31 7.98
N LEU A 28 -20.45 5.69 9.24
CA LEU A 28 -21.61 6.45 9.73
C LEU A 28 -21.56 7.92 9.29
N SER A 29 -20.36 8.48 9.09
CA SER A 29 -20.15 9.86 8.64
C SER A 29 -20.18 10.04 7.12
N ALA A 30 -20.16 8.96 6.35
CA ALA A 30 -20.21 9.05 4.89
C ALA A 30 -21.59 9.55 4.42
N PRO A 31 -21.65 10.50 3.47
CA PRO A 31 -22.90 11.08 3.02
C PRO A 31 -23.76 10.03 2.32
N LYS A 32 -25.06 10.03 2.61
CA LYS A 32 -26.01 9.05 2.08
C LYS A 32 -26.73 9.54 0.83
N ASP A 33 -26.84 10.86 0.68
CA ASP A 33 -27.56 11.48 -0.42
C ASP A 33 -26.90 12.81 -0.86
N ILE A 34 -27.40 13.32 -1.98
CA ILE A 34 -26.94 14.57 -2.59
C ILE A 34 -27.14 15.78 -1.67
N GLN A 35 -28.18 15.78 -0.82
CA GLN A 35 -28.48 16.91 0.06
C GLN A 35 -27.44 17.04 1.17
N GLU A 36 -26.96 15.92 1.71
CA GLU A 36 -25.85 15.89 2.66
C GLU A 36 -24.55 16.40 2.00
N VAL A 37 -24.28 16.04 0.75
CA VAL A 37 -23.12 16.54 0.00
C VAL A 37 -23.19 18.04 -0.21
N GLU A 38 -24.34 18.57 -0.62
CA GLU A 38 -24.52 20.01 -0.81
C GLU A 38 -24.26 20.79 0.49
N LYS A 39 -24.71 20.26 1.64
CA LYS A 39 -24.42 20.86 2.95
C LYS A 39 -22.94 20.84 3.30
N ILE A 40 -22.23 19.75 2.98
CA ILE A 40 -20.79 19.62 3.23
C ILE A 40 -20.02 20.63 2.37
N LEU A 41 -20.30 20.68 1.07
CA LEU A 41 -19.64 21.60 0.14
C LEU A 41 -19.92 23.07 0.51
N ALA A 42 -21.16 23.40 0.89
CA ALA A 42 -21.51 24.74 1.34
C ALA A 42 -20.81 25.15 2.65
N ALA A 43 -20.55 24.18 3.55
CA ALA A 43 -19.79 24.42 4.78
C ALA A 43 -18.29 24.63 4.48
N ASP A 44 -17.71 23.85 3.57
CA ASP A 44 -16.33 24.01 3.13
C ASP A 44 -16.10 25.38 2.46
N ASP A 45 -17.04 25.83 1.61
CA ASP A 45 -16.98 27.17 0.99
C ASP A 45 -17.09 28.30 2.02
N ALA A 46 -17.92 28.12 3.06
CA ALA A 46 -18.05 29.11 4.15
C ALA A 46 -16.78 29.20 5.01
N HIS A 47 -16.11 28.06 5.26
CA HIS A 47 -14.87 28.00 6.03
C HIS A 47 -13.61 28.34 5.22
N GLY A 48 -13.60 28.13 3.91
CA GLY A 48 -12.50 28.47 2.99
C GLY A 48 -12.34 29.97 2.71
N SER A 49 -13.32 30.80 3.10
CA SER A 49 -13.28 32.26 2.89
C SER A 49 -12.32 33.02 3.83
N HIS A 50 -11.63 32.34 4.75
CA HIS A 50 -10.69 32.95 5.70
C HIS A 50 -9.20 32.72 5.39
N ASP A 51 -8.82 31.85 4.44
CA ASP A 51 -7.41 31.54 4.15
C ASP A 51 -6.86 32.17 2.85
N ALA A 52 -7.66 32.94 2.12
CA ALA A 52 -7.21 33.70 0.94
C ALA A 52 -6.83 35.15 1.31
N ALA A 53 -5.82 35.33 2.16
CA ALA A 53 -5.28 36.65 2.47
C ALA A 53 -3.76 36.68 2.67
N HIS A 54 -2.98 35.95 1.87
CA HIS A 54 -1.55 36.25 1.70
C HIS A 54 -1.06 35.85 0.30
N GLY A 55 -0.92 36.85 -0.57
CA GLY A 55 -0.27 36.76 -1.87
C GLY A 55 -0.17 38.17 -2.44
N GLU A 56 1.00 38.79 -2.23
CA GLU A 56 1.30 40.19 -2.55
C GLU A 56 1.12 40.56 -4.03
N ALA A 57 0.89 41.86 -4.20
CA ALA A 57 0.70 42.60 -5.42
C ALA A 57 1.84 42.46 -6.45
N ALA A 58 1.46 42.42 -7.72
CA ALA A 58 2.27 42.91 -8.82
C ALA A 58 1.37 43.65 -9.81
N GLU A 59 1.42 44.98 -9.77
CA GLU A 59 0.95 45.86 -10.84
C GLU A 59 1.84 45.70 -12.08
N ALA A 60 1.25 45.66 -13.28
CA ALA A 60 1.68 46.48 -14.43
C ALA A 60 0.70 46.38 -15.62
N THR A 61 0.00 47.50 -15.84
CA THR A 61 -0.26 48.20 -17.12
C THR A 61 -1.12 47.57 -18.24
N HIS A 62 -2.33 48.14 -18.35
CA HIS A 62 -3.02 48.65 -19.55
C HIS A 62 -2.31 48.53 -20.92
N GLU A 63 -3.05 48.02 -21.91
CA GLU A 63 -3.27 48.72 -23.19
C GLU A 63 -4.65 48.34 -23.76
N THR A 64 -5.39 49.37 -24.17
CA THR A 64 -6.77 49.34 -24.69
C THR A 64 -6.79 49.68 -26.18
N ALA A 65 -7.48 48.87 -26.98
CA ALA A 65 -8.19 49.24 -28.21
C ALA A 65 -9.17 48.09 -28.49
N GLY A 66 -10.49 48.22 -28.58
CA GLY A 66 -11.33 49.35 -28.96
C GLY A 66 -11.96 49.04 -30.32
N HIS A 67 -13.11 48.37 -30.37
CA HIS A 67 -14.10 48.49 -31.44
C HIS A 67 -15.47 48.00 -30.97
N ASN A 68 -16.39 48.95 -30.87
CA ASN A 68 -17.83 48.78 -30.70
C ASN A 68 -18.46 48.68 -32.10
N GLU A 69 -19.39 47.75 -32.33
CA GLU A 69 -20.58 48.02 -33.14
C GLU A 69 -21.70 47.05 -32.74
N ALA A 70 -22.92 47.57 -32.77
CA ALA A 70 -24.07 47.12 -32.01
C ALA A 70 -25.09 46.32 -32.84
N ALA A 71 -25.93 45.61 -32.07
CA ALA A 71 -27.32 45.22 -32.35
C ALA A 71 -27.60 44.05 -33.31
N HIS A 72 -28.11 42.93 -32.76
CA HIS A 72 -29.55 42.62 -32.87
C HIS A 72 -29.96 41.48 -31.91
N GLU A 73 -31.23 41.55 -31.53
CA GLU A 73 -31.97 40.75 -30.55
C GLU A 73 -32.00 39.23 -30.80
N SER A 74 -31.92 38.45 -29.72
CA SER A 74 -32.82 37.31 -29.48
C SER A 74 -32.85 36.96 -27.99
N HIS A 75 -33.81 37.53 -27.28
CA HIS A 75 -34.19 37.10 -25.93
C HIS A 75 -35.03 35.81 -26.00
N GLU A 76 -34.42 34.68 -26.34
CA GLU A 76 -34.97 33.34 -26.10
C GLU A 76 -33.81 32.37 -25.77
N GLY A 77 -33.35 32.39 -24.51
CA GLY A 77 -32.29 31.47 -24.06
C GLY A 77 -32.20 31.26 -22.55
N GLY A 78 -33.08 31.89 -21.76
CA GLY A 78 -33.01 31.86 -20.29
C GLY A 78 -33.36 30.52 -19.64
N GLU A 79 -34.17 29.68 -20.29
CA GLU A 79 -34.57 28.37 -19.74
C GLU A 79 -33.58 27.26 -20.10
N HIS A 80 -33.02 27.25 -21.32
CA HIS A 80 -32.01 26.26 -21.73
C HIS A 80 -30.67 26.45 -21.03
N ALA A 81 -30.23 27.70 -20.79
CA ALA A 81 -29.01 27.97 -20.03
C ALA A 81 -29.17 27.58 -18.54
N LYS A 82 -30.35 27.82 -17.93
CA LYS A 82 -30.62 27.40 -16.55
C LYS A 82 -30.78 25.88 -16.41
N ALA A 83 -31.38 25.21 -17.39
CA ALA A 83 -31.49 23.75 -17.40
C ALA A 83 -30.13 23.06 -17.62
N GLY A 84 -29.26 23.62 -18.47
CA GLY A 84 -27.88 23.15 -18.65
C GLY A 84 -27.04 23.26 -17.37
N VAL A 85 -27.09 24.44 -16.71
CA VAL A 85 -26.38 24.68 -15.45
C VAL A 85 -26.93 23.83 -14.30
N ALA A 86 -28.25 23.61 -14.23
CA ALA A 86 -28.84 22.73 -13.22
C ALA A 86 -28.40 21.26 -13.40
N ASN A 87 -28.34 20.78 -14.65
CA ASN A 87 -27.91 19.41 -14.98
C ASN A 87 -26.40 19.21 -14.73
N GLU A 88 -25.56 20.22 -15.00
CA GLU A 88 -24.14 20.19 -14.64
C GLU A 88 -23.92 20.20 -13.13
N LYS A 89 -24.68 21.00 -12.37
CA LYS A 89 -24.62 21.01 -10.91
C LYS A 89 -25.02 19.65 -10.32
N GLU A 90 -26.08 19.03 -10.83
CA GLU A 90 -26.56 17.72 -10.38
C GLU A 90 -25.50 16.62 -10.62
N LYS A 91 -24.92 16.55 -11.82
CA LYS A 91 -23.82 15.62 -12.14
C LYS A 91 -22.57 15.85 -11.29
N HIS A 92 -22.25 17.11 -10.99
CA HIS A 92 -21.13 17.43 -10.11
C HIS A 92 -21.36 16.91 -8.69
N LEU A 93 -22.58 17.05 -8.17
CA LEU A 93 -22.95 16.55 -6.85
C LEU A 93 -22.99 15.01 -6.79
N GLU A 94 -23.46 14.34 -7.86
CA GLU A 94 -23.39 12.88 -7.97
C GLU A 94 -21.95 12.37 -7.95
N HIS A 95 -21.05 13.02 -8.69
CA HIS A 95 -19.63 12.68 -8.70
C HIS A 95 -19.00 12.86 -7.31
N ALA A 96 -19.28 14.00 -6.65
CA ALA A 96 -18.80 14.27 -5.30
C ALA A 96 -19.36 13.28 -4.27
N LEU A 97 -20.62 12.87 -4.40
CA LEU A 97 -21.24 11.85 -3.55
C LEU A 97 -20.48 10.52 -3.65
N HIS A 98 -20.18 10.04 -4.86
CA HIS A 98 -19.40 8.82 -5.05
C HIS A 98 -18.00 8.91 -4.42
N GLN A 99 -17.30 10.03 -4.61
CA GLN A 99 -15.98 10.25 -4.01
C GLN A 99 -16.03 10.20 -2.48
N LEU A 100 -17.01 10.87 -1.86
CA LEU A 100 -17.15 10.91 -0.40
C LEU A 100 -17.59 9.55 0.18
N GLN A 101 -18.46 8.81 -0.51
CA GLN A 101 -18.86 7.46 -0.11
C GLN A 101 -17.73 6.43 -0.24
N ASN A 102 -16.83 6.61 -1.20
CA ASN A 102 -15.66 5.75 -1.39
C ASN A 102 -14.58 5.94 -0.33
N LYS A 103 -14.60 7.04 0.43
CA LYS A 103 -13.57 7.39 1.40
C LYS A 103 -13.34 6.35 2.51
N PRO A 104 -14.35 5.93 3.31
CA PRO A 104 -14.13 4.89 4.33
C PRO A 104 -13.72 3.53 3.74
N TRP A 105 -14.18 3.22 2.52
CA TRP A 105 -13.82 1.99 1.81
C TRP A 105 -12.37 1.97 1.33
N SER A 106 -11.91 3.04 0.69
CA SER A 106 -10.51 3.20 0.23
C SER A 106 -9.53 3.24 1.40
N ALA A 107 -9.90 3.89 2.51
CA ALA A 107 -9.13 3.88 3.77
C ALA A 107 -8.90 2.46 4.32
N LEU A 108 -9.93 1.61 4.29
CA LEU A 108 -9.80 0.20 4.65
C LEU A 108 -8.94 -0.58 3.64
N TYR A 109 -9.16 -0.36 2.35
CA TYR A 109 -8.45 -1.05 1.29
C TYR A 109 -6.94 -0.81 1.37
N VAL A 110 -6.52 0.45 1.45
CA VAL A 110 -5.10 0.84 1.51
C VAL A 110 -4.40 0.25 2.73
N ALA A 111 -5.05 0.27 3.91
CA ALA A 111 -4.48 -0.31 5.10
C ALA A 111 -4.36 -1.84 4.98
N CYS A 112 -5.39 -2.50 4.45
CA CYS A 112 -5.40 -3.95 4.29
C CYS A 112 -4.31 -4.43 3.32
N ILE A 113 -4.23 -3.83 2.12
CA ILE A 113 -3.24 -4.20 1.10
C ILE A 113 -1.81 -3.90 1.58
N PHE A 114 -1.60 -2.79 2.30
CA PHE A 114 -0.29 -2.46 2.86
C PHE A 114 0.23 -3.55 3.80
N PHE A 115 -0.56 -3.97 4.80
CA PHE A 115 -0.12 -5.01 5.74
C PHE A 115 -0.06 -6.42 5.11
N LEU A 116 -0.89 -6.68 4.09
CA LEU A 116 -0.82 -7.91 3.30
C LEU A 116 0.53 -8.00 2.57
N LEU A 117 0.85 -6.96 1.78
CA LEU A 117 2.07 -6.92 0.97
C LEU A 117 3.32 -6.75 1.84
N LEU A 118 3.22 -6.11 3.00
CA LEU A 118 4.28 -6.11 4.00
C LEU A 118 4.72 -7.53 4.38
N SER A 119 3.73 -8.42 4.61
CA SER A 119 4.00 -9.82 4.93
C SER A 119 4.56 -10.59 3.73
N MET A 120 4.13 -10.25 2.52
CA MET A 120 4.67 -10.82 1.28
C MET A 120 6.13 -10.41 1.05
N GLY A 121 6.50 -9.15 1.34
CA GLY A 121 7.89 -8.69 1.27
C GLY A 121 8.83 -9.51 2.16
N VAL A 122 8.37 -9.83 3.38
CA VAL A 122 9.11 -10.73 4.29
C VAL A 122 9.20 -12.15 3.75
N LEU A 123 8.12 -12.68 3.16
CA LEU A 123 8.08 -14.04 2.62
C LEU A 123 9.00 -14.18 1.39
N ALA A 124 9.02 -13.18 0.51
CA ALA A 124 9.93 -13.11 -0.63
C ALA A 124 11.39 -13.05 -0.15
N PHE A 125 11.70 -12.17 0.81
CA PHE A 125 13.06 -12.09 1.36
C PHE A 125 13.49 -13.39 2.03
N TYR A 126 12.60 -14.03 2.79
CA TYR A 126 12.84 -15.33 3.40
C TYR A 126 13.17 -16.43 2.36
N ALA A 127 12.41 -16.49 1.27
CA ALA A 127 12.66 -17.43 0.17
C ALA A 127 14.02 -17.17 -0.50
N ILE A 128 14.36 -15.91 -0.76
CA ILE A 128 15.65 -15.49 -1.33
C ILE A 128 16.80 -15.96 -0.43
N GLN A 129 16.72 -15.72 0.88
CA GLN A 129 17.78 -16.10 1.82
C GLN A 129 18.02 -17.62 1.86
N GLN A 130 16.96 -18.43 1.70
CA GLN A 130 17.09 -19.90 1.65
C GLN A 130 17.73 -20.39 0.34
N VAL A 131 17.32 -19.82 -0.79
CA VAL A 131 17.86 -20.20 -2.11
C VAL A 131 19.30 -19.70 -2.28
N ALA A 132 19.61 -18.53 -1.73
CA ALA A 132 20.96 -17.97 -1.74
C ALA A 132 21.92 -18.65 -0.75
N GLN A 133 21.42 -19.56 0.10
CA GLN A 133 22.22 -20.25 1.13
C GLN A 133 22.97 -19.27 2.03
N ALA A 134 22.28 -18.22 2.47
CA ALA A 134 22.91 -17.15 3.24
C ALA A 134 23.37 -17.63 4.62
N GLY A 135 24.65 -17.44 4.91
CA GLY A 135 25.29 -17.87 6.16
C GLY A 135 25.04 -17.02 7.40
N TRP A 136 24.26 -15.95 7.31
CA TRP A 136 23.96 -15.05 8.44
C TRP A 136 22.46 -15.05 8.83
N SER A 137 21.58 -15.39 7.90
CA SER A 137 20.13 -15.36 8.07
C SER A 137 19.50 -16.47 8.94
N PRO A 138 20.09 -17.67 9.15
CA PRO A 138 19.45 -18.76 9.90
C PRO A 138 18.97 -18.38 11.30
N VAL A 139 19.71 -17.55 12.05
CA VAL A 139 19.30 -17.07 13.38
C VAL A 139 18.08 -16.15 13.36
N LEU A 140 17.70 -15.62 12.19
CA LEU A 140 16.55 -14.72 12.02
C LEU A 140 15.31 -15.42 11.41
N PHE A 141 15.45 -16.63 10.86
CA PHE A 141 14.35 -17.31 10.15
C PHE A 141 13.08 -17.50 10.98
N ARG A 142 13.19 -17.76 12.28
CA ARG A 142 12.01 -17.90 13.16
C ARG A 142 11.28 -16.57 13.36
N VAL A 143 12.01 -15.45 13.39
CA VAL A 143 11.42 -14.11 13.42
C VAL A 143 10.64 -13.85 12.14
N MET A 144 11.24 -14.15 10.98
CA MET A 144 10.58 -14.01 9.67
C MET A 144 9.34 -14.89 9.53
N GLN A 145 9.40 -16.14 10.00
CA GLN A 145 8.25 -17.06 10.04
C GLN A 145 7.13 -16.60 10.99
N GLY A 146 7.50 -15.88 12.06
CA GLY A 146 6.57 -15.22 12.96
C GLY A 146 5.85 -14.06 12.28
N ILE A 147 6.60 -13.17 11.60
CA ILE A 147 6.05 -12.03 10.88
C ILE A 147 5.09 -12.47 9.77
N THR A 148 5.51 -13.43 8.94
CA THR A 148 4.69 -14.00 7.86
C THR A 148 3.47 -14.80 8.35
N ALA A 149 3.22 -14.88 9.65
CA ALA A 149 1.97 -15.44 10.18
C ALA A 149 0.76 -14.55 9.95
N TYR A 150 0.95 -13.25 9.70
CA TYR A 150 -0.14 -12.35 9.35
C TYR A 150 -0.74 -12.64 7.98
N LEU A 151 0.08 -13.06 7.00
CA LEU A 151 -0.32 -13.31 5.62
C LEU A 151 -1.65 -14.09 5.47
N PRO A 152 -1.84 -15.28 6.08
CA PRO A 152 -3.11 -16.03 5.95
C PRO A 152 -4.31 -15.31 6.56
N VAL A 153 -4.12 -14.48 7.58
CA VAL A 153 -5.20 -13.71 8.21
C VAL A 153 -5.54 -12.50 7.33
N GLY A 154 -4.53 -11.72 6.96
CA GLY A 154 -4.68 -10.56 6.09
C GLY A 154 -5.26 -10.93 4.72
N SER A 155 -4.86 -12.07 4.14
CA SER A 155 -5.38 -12.53 2.85
C SER A 155 -6.88 -12.81 2.89
N VAL A 156 -7.41 -13.34 4.00
CA VAL A 156 -8.84 -13.60 4.12
C VAL A 156 -9.62 -12.29 4.19
N VAL A 157 -9.17 -11.34 5.02
CA VAL A 157 -9.81 -10.02 5.13
C VAL A 157 -9.77 -9.28 3.79
N PHE A 158 -8.62 -9.28 3.12
CA PHE A 158 -8.45 -8.64 1.83
C PHE A 158 -9.35 -9.28 0.76
N PHE A 159 -9.40 -10.62 0.68
CA PHE A 159 -10.26 -11.31 -0.27
C PHE A 159 -11.75 -11.02 -0.05
N ILE A 160 -12.19 -10.90 1.21
CA ILE A 160 -13.56 -10.46 1.54
C ILE A 160 -13.82 -9.06 0.98
N ILE A 161 -12.90 -8.11 1.13
CA ILE A 161 -13.05 -6.75 0.57
C ILE A 161 -13.23 -6.82 -0.96
N LEU A 162 -12.42 -7.63 -1.66
CA LEU A 162 -12.55 -7.79 -3.12
C LEU A 162 -13.94 -8.33 -3.53
N ILE A 163 -14.48 -9.29 -2.78
CA ILE A 163 -15.83 -9.83 -3.02
C ILE A 163 -16.89 -8.75 -2.77
N LEU A 164 -16.75 -7.95 -1.70
CA LEU A 164 -17.70 -6.86 -1.42
C LEU A 164 -17.73 -5.80 -2.53
N CYS A 165 -16.59 -5.52 -3.18
CA CYS A 165 -16.56 -4.67 -4.38
C CYS A 165 -17.40 -5.27 -5.51
N GLY A 166 -17.27 -6.56 -5.78
CA GLY A 166 -18.02 -7.24 -6.84
C GLY A 166 -19.49 -7.49 -6.54
N LEU A 167 -19.89 -7.45 -5.27
CA LEU A 167 -21.28 -7.45 -4.85
C LEU A 167 -21.89 -6.04 -4.81
N HIS A 168 -21.18 -5.04 -5.36
CA HIS A 168 -21.63 -3.65 -5.49
C HIS A 168 -21.97 -2.96 -4.15
N PHE A 169 -21.29 -3.33 -3.06
CA PHE A 169 -21.40 -2.59 -1.78
C PHE A 169 -20.60 -1.28 -1.76
N ASN A 170 -19.80 -1.03 -2.80
CA ASN A 170 -18.96 0.17 -2.95
C ASN A 170 -18.67 0.44 -4.43
N HIS A 171 -18.08 1.60 -4.71
CA HIS A 171 -17.71 2.06 -6.06
C HIS A 171 -16.20 2.27 -6.18
N ILE A 172 -15.41 1.38 -5.56
CA ILE A 172 -13.95 1.51 -5.51
C ILE A 172 -13.30 1.33 -6.91
N PHE A 173 -13.80 0.39 -7.70
CA PHE A 173 -13.28 0.08 -9.03
C PHE A 173 -14.28 0.50 -10.11
N VAL A 174 -13.87 1.41 -10.99
CA VAL A 174 -14.74 1.96 -12.05
C VAL A 174 -15.27 0.86 -12.97
N TRP A 175 -14.43 -0.11 -13.32
CA TRP A 175 -14.79 -1.20 -14.24
C TRP A 175 -15.76 -2.24 -13.66
N LEU A 176 -16.00 -2.24 -12.34
CA LEU A 176 -17.06 -3.03 -11.70
C LEU A 176 -18.42 -2.31 -11.75
N GLY A 177 -18.49 -1.07 -12.25
CA GLY A 177 -19.73 -0.32 -12.36
C GLY A 177 -20.75 -0.99 -13.29
N GLU A 178 -22.03 -0.86 -12.96
CA GLU A 178 -23.10 -1.39 -13.80
C GLU A 178 -23.19 -0.63 -15.13
N GLY A 179 -23.39 -1.38 -16.22
CA GLY A 179 -23.58 -0.82 -17.56
C GLY A 179 -22.30 -0.34 -18.26
N VAL A 180 -21.12 -0.43 -17.64
CA VAL A 180 -19.85 0.04 -18.26
C VAL A 180 -19.48 -0.74 -19.53
N SER A 181 -19.86 -2.03 -19.59
CA SER A 181 -19.59 -2.90 -20.74
C SER A 181 -20.75 -3.03 -21.74
N ASP A 182 -21.93 -2.46 -21.45
CA ASP A 182 -23.10 -2.57 -22.35
C ASP A 182 -23.18 -1.35 -23.28
N PRO A 183 -23.05 -1.52 -24.61
CA PRO A 183 -23.14 -0.41 -25.57
C PRO A 183 -24.46 0.38 -25.53
N LYS A 184 -25.49 -0.15 -24.88
CA LYS A 184 -26.80 0.50 -24.73
C LYS A 184 -26.95 1.31 -23.44
N SER A 185 -25.98 1.23 -22.54
CA SER A 185 -26.00 1.97 -21.28
C SER A 185 -25.49 3.39 -21.47
N ALA A 186 -26.01 4.33 -20.68
CA ALA A 186 -25.45 5.68 -20.58
C ALA A 186 -24.03 5.68 -19.98
N ASN A 187 -23.66 4.64 -19.24
CA ASN A 187 -22.34 4.48 -18.60
C ASN A 187 -21.33 3.73 -19.47
N TYR A 188 -21.65 3.46 -20.75
CA TYR A 188 -20.78 2.68 -21.62
C TYR A 188 -19.42 3.34 -21.82
N ASP A 189 -18.35 2.57 -21.58
CA ASP A 189 -16.99 2.98 -21.87
C ASP A 189 -16.32 1.96 -22.79
N ALA A 190 -16.03 2.35 -24.04
CA ALA A 190 -15.46 1.47 -25.04
C ALA A 190 -14.06 0.95 -24.67
N ILE A 191 -13.25 1.75 -23.96
CA ILE A 191 -11.90 1.37 -23.54
C ILE A 191 -11.97 0.30 -22.45
N ILE A 192 -12.83 0.51 -21.45
CA ILE A 192 -13.03 -0.47 -20.37
C ILE A 192 -13.67 -1.74 -20.92
N ALA A 193 -14.69 -1.61 -21.78
CA ALA A 193 -15.35 -2.74 -22.43
C ALA A 193 -14.36 -3.58 -23.27
N GLY A 194 -13.40 -2.94 -23.95
CA GLY A 194 -12.31 -3.62 -24.66
C GLY A 194 -11.38 -4.43 -23.75
N LYS A 195 -11.26 -4.05 -22.47
CA LYS A 195 -10.45 -4.74 -21.44
C LYS A 195 -11.23 -5.80 -20.65
N SER A 196 -12.53 -5.95 -20.91
CA SER A 196 -13.43 -6.87 -20.18
C SER A 196 -13.00 -8.34 -20.22
N GLY A 197 -12.28 -8.78 -21.26
CA GLY A 197 -11.69 -10.12 -21.32
C GLY A 197 -10.75 -10.42 -20.13
N TYR A 198 -10.05 -9.40 -19.62
CA TYR A 198 -9.18 -9.50 -18.46
C TYR A 198 -9.85 -9.01 -17.16
N LEU A 199 -10.59 -7.90 -17.24
CA LEU A 199 -11.25 -7.24 -16.11
C LEU A 199 -12.62 -7.82 -15.75
N ASN A 200 -13.03 -8.96 -16.31
CA ASN A 200 -14.30 -9.56 -15.87
C ASN A 200 -14.19 -10.04 -14.41
N PHE A 201 -15.24 -9.77 -13.63
CA PHE A 201 -15.26 -10.02 -12.19
C PHE A 201 -14.94 -11.49 -11.80
N PRO A 202 -15.56 -12.52 -12.42
CA PRO A 202 -15.26 -13.91 -12.06
C PRO A 202 -13.79 -14.29 -12.29
N PHE A 203 -13.19 -13.84 -13.40
CA PHE A 203 -11.79 -14.13 -13.70
C PHE A 203 -10.86 -13.35 -12.77
N TRP A 204 -11.16 -12.09 -12.46
CA TRP A 204 -10.38 -11.28 -11.52
C TRP A 204 -10.36 -11.89 -10.11
N ILE A 205 -11.51 -12.34 -9.59
CA ILE A 205 -11.59 -13.06 -8.31
C ILE A 205 -10.86 -14.41 -8.36
N ALA A 206 -11.00 -15.16 -9.45
CA ALA A 206 -10.31 -16.44 -9.59
C ALA A 206 -8.79 -16.27 -9.59
N ARG A 207 -8.24 -15.27 -10.31
CA ARG A 207 -6.81 -14.93 -10.27
C ARG A 207 -6.37 -14.56 -8.86
N ALA A 208 -7.12 -13.67 -8.19
CA ALA A 208 -6.81 -13.27 -6.83
C ALA A 208 -6.78 -14.46 -5.87
N ALA A 209 -7.74 -15.39 -5.98
CA ALA A 209 -7.77 -16.61 -5.17
C ALA A 209 -6.54 -17.50 -5.42
N VAL A 210 -6.14 -17.69 -6.69
CA VAL A 210 -4.95 -18.47 -7.04
C VAL A 210 -3.68 -17.85 -6.44
N PHE A 211 -3.52 -16.52 -6.49
CA PHE A 211 -2.36 -15.84 -5.92
C PHE A 211 -2.29 -16.02 -4.41
N LEU A 212 -3.39 -15.71 -3.70
CA LEU A 212 -3.46 -15.83 -2.25
C LEU A 212 -3.27 -17.28 -1.78
N LEU A 213 -3.83 -18.26 -2.49
CA LEU A 213 -3.61 -19.67 -2.19
C LEU A 213 -2.14 -20.06 -2.40
N GLY A 214 -1.54 -19.70 -3.53
CA GLY A 214 -0.15 -20.01 -3.82
C GLY A 214 0.82 -19.48 -2.75
N TRP A 215 0.64 -18.23 -2.34
CA TRP A 215 1.47 -17.62 -1.29
C TRP A 215 1.25 -18.26 0.08
N ASN A 216 0.00 -18.51 0.46
CA ASN A 216 -0.33 -19.15 1.74
C ASN A 216 0.14 -20.60 1.83
N LEU A 217 0.03 -21.37 0.74
CA LEU A 217 0.52 -22.73 0.66
C LEU A 217 2.04 -22.78 0.84
N TYR A 218 2.80 -21.91 0.15
CA TYR A 218 4.25 -21.82 0.33
C TYR A 218 4.60 -21.51 1.80
N ARG A 219 3.95 -20.50 2.39
CA ARG A 219 4.18 -20.13 3.80
C ARG A 219 3.90 -21.30 4.74
N HIS A 220 2.80 -22.02 4.53
CA HIS A 220 2.42 -23.18 5.35
C HIS A 220 3.45 -24.32 5.24
N TYR A 221 3.76 -24.75 4.01
CA TYR A 221 4.67 -25.87 3.79
C TYR A 221 6.11 -25.56 4.18
N SER A 222 6.58 -24.33 3.92
CA SER A 222 7.93 -23.92 4.32
C SER A 222 8.13 -24.01 5.83
N ARG A 223 7.17 -23.48 6.60
CA ARG A 223 7.18 -23.60 8.07
C ARG A 223 7.09 -25.06 8.52
N LYS A 224 6.19 -25.85 7.93
CA LYS A 224 5.98 -27.27 8.27
C LYS A 224 7.27 -28.08 8.08
N ASN A 225 7.90 -27.98 6.92
CA ASN A 225 9.15 -28.68 6.63
C ASN A 225 10.32 -28.16 7.51
N CYS A 226 10.35 -26.86 7.83
CA CYS A 226 11.38 -26.30 8.72
C CYS A 226 11.27 -26.85 10.15
N LEU A 227 10.04 -27.03 10.67
CA LEU A 227 9.83 -27.70 11.95
C LEU A 227 10.15 -29.19 11.90
N ALA A 228 9.85 -29.86 10.78
CA ALA A 228 10.23 -31.26 10.59
C ALA A 228 11.75 -31.47 10.51
N GLN A 229 12.50 -30.52 9.91
CA GLN A 229 13.96 -30.58 9.83
C GLN A 229 14.62 -30.54 11.21
N ASP A 230 14.06 -29.74 12.15
CA ASP A 230 14.57 -29.59 13.51
C ASP A 230 14.56 -30.91 14.32
N GLU A 231 13.65 -31.83 13.99
CA GLU A 231 13.50 -33.12 14.68
C GLU A 231 13.99 -34.32 13.84
N ALA A 232 14.41 -34.09 12.59
CA ALA A 232 14.91 -35.14 11.71
C ALA A 232 16.41 -35.41 11.93
N ASN A 233 16.91 -36.52 11.37
CA ASN A 233 18.33 -36.91 11.36
C ASN A 233 19.02 -36.74 9.99
N ASP A 234 18.29 -36.32 8.95
CA ASP A 234 18.77 -36.15 7.57
C ASP A 234 18.44 -34.75 6.99
N ASP A 235 18.95 -34.38 5.82
CA ASP A 235 18.71 -33.02 5.26
C ASP A 235 17.60 -32.97 4.20
N LEU A 236 16.69 -33.96 4.19
CA LEU A 236 15.67 -34.06 3.17
C LEU A 236 14.69 -32.89 3.20
N ASN A 237 14.28 -32.44 4.40
CA ASN A 237 13.35 -31.32 4.52
C ASN A 237 14.00 -29.98 4.13
N TYR A 238 15.29 -29.80 4.41
CA TYR A 238 16.06 -28.65 3.94
C TYR A 238 16.10 -28.59 2.41
N LYS A 239 16.49 -29.69 1.74
CA LYS A 239 16.52 -29.76 0.27
C LYS A 239 15.15 -29.59 -0.36
N LYS A 240 14.09 -30.09 0.29
CA LYS A 240 12.70 -29.87 -0.13
C LYS A 240 12.32 -28.39 -0.07
N ASN A 241 12.63 -27.71 1.04
CA ASN A 241 12.37 -26.28 1.20
C ASN A 241 13.17 -25.42 0.21
N PHE A 242 14.41 -25.81 -0.11
CA PHE A 242 15.20 -25.14 -1.15
C PHE A 242 14.48 -25.17 -2.51
N LYS A 243 14.04 -26.36 -2.95
CA LYS A 243 13.31 -26.52 -4.22
C LYS A 243 11.97 -25.78 -4.20
N GLN A 244 11.23 -25.85 -3.09
CA GLN A 244 9.97 -25.14 -2.94
C GLN A 244 10.15 -23.61 -2.97
N SER A 245 11.21 -23.09 -2.37
CA SER A 245 11.52 -21.65 -2.38
C SER A 245 11.90 -21.17 -3.78
N ALA A 246 12.69 -21.95 -4.53
CA ALA A 246 13.00 -21.62 -5.93
C ALA A 246 11.72 -21.59 -6.80
N GLY A 247 10.86 -22.61 -6.69
CA GLY A 247 9.57 -22.63 -7.40
C GLY A 247 8.63 -21.50 -6.97
N PHE A 248 8.60 -21.18 -5.67
CA PHE A 248 7.84 -20.05 -5.14
C PHE A 248 8.33 -18.71 -5.71
N LEU A 249 9.63 -18.47 -5.82
CA LEU A 249 10.15 -17.22 -6.37
C LEU A 249 9.73 -16.99 -7.83
N VAL A 250 9.72 -18.05 -8.65
CA VAL A 250 9.21 -17.98 -10.03
C VAL A 250 7.72 -17.65 -10.04
N PHE A 251 6.92 -18.37 -9.25
CA PHE A 251 5.49 -18.09 -9.10
C PHE A 251 5.22 -16.67 -8.58
N PHE A 252 6.02 -16.24 -7.60
CA PHE A 252 5.90 -14.93 -6.96
C PHE A 252 6.11 -13.81 -7.97
N ILE A 253 7.16 -13.82 -8.79
CA ILE A 253 7.42 -12.76 -9.78
C ILE A 253 6.25 -12.58 -10.76
N VAL A 254 5.68 -13.70 -11.23
CA VAL A 254 4.53 -13.66 -12.16
C VAL A 254 3.27 -13.19 -11.44
N SER A 255 2.94 -13.79 -10.30
CA SER A 255 1.75 -13.41 -9.53
C SER A 255 1.82 -11.97 -9.01
N GLU A 256 3.00 -11.46 -8.66
CA GLU A 256 3.24 -10.10 -8.20
C GLU A 256 2.95 -9.07 -9.29
N SER A 257 3.44 -9.32 -10.51
CA SER A 257 3.21 -8.43 -11.64
C SER A 257 1.71 -8.33 -11.95
N ILE A 258 1.03 -9.48 -12.02
CA ILE A 258 -0.41 -9.55 -12.29
C ILE A 258 -1.22 -8.96 -11.12
N MET A 259 -0.79 -9.18 -9.88
CA MET A 259 -1.39 -8.58 -8.69
C MET A 259 -1.35 -7.05 -8.75
N SER A 260 -0.20 -6.49 -9.08
CA SER A 260 -0.05 -5.04 -9.19
C SER A 260 -1.02 -4.45 -10.22
N TRP A 261 -1.23 -5.15 -11.34
CA TRP A 261 -2.24 -4.75 -12.33
C TRP A 261 -3.66 -4.87 -11.79
N ASP A 262 -3.98 -5.99 -11.15
CA ASP A 262 -5.34 -6.32 -10.69
C ASP A 262 -5.80 -5.50 -9.49
N TRP A 263 -4.92 -5.22 -8.53
CA TRP A 263 -5.28 -4.68 -7.21
C TRP A 263 -4.86 -3.22 -7.02
N ILE A 264 -4.07 -2.65 -7.93
CA ILE A 264 -3.61 -1.27 -7.80
C ILE A 264 -3.73 -0.50 -9.13
N MET A 265 -3.29 -1.06 -10.27
CA MET A 265 -3.44 -0.35 -11.55
C MET A 265 -4.92 -0.24 -11.97
N SER A 266 -5.73 -1.25 -11.66
CA SER A 266 -7.14 -1.32 -12.04
C SER A 266 -8.06 -0.30 -11.37
N PHE A 267 -7.58 0.49 -10.40
CA PHE A 267 -8.29 1.67 -9.89
C PHE A 267 -8.49 2.72 -10.99
N ASP A 268 -7.53 2.84 -11.90
CA ASP A 268 -7.59 3.71 -13.08
C ASP A 268 -7.50 2.84 -14.34
N PRO A 269 -8.64 2.35 -14.87
CA PRO A 269 -8.64 1.45 -16.01
C PRO A 269 -8.28 2.12 -17.33
N HIS A 270 -8.15 3.46 -17.39
CA HIS A 270 -7.71 4.20 -18.57
C HIS A 270 -6.19 4.30 -18.64
N TRP A 271 -5.51 4.23 -17.50
CA TRP A 271 -4.06 4.29 -17.42
C TRP A 271 -3.39 2.90 -17.48
N PHE A 272 -2.16 2.84 -18.00
CA PHE A 272 -1.31 1.65 -17.93
C PHE A 272 0.17 2.03 -17.88
N SER A 273 0.99 1.17 -17.26
CA SER A 273 2.45 1.34 -17.23
C SER A 273 3.16 0.01 -17.05
N THR A 274 4.21 -0.22 -17.84
CA THR A 274 4.95 -1.49 -17.88
C THR A 274 5.79 -1.74 -16.64
N LEU A 275 6.42 -0.70 -16.08
CA LEU A 275 7.32 -0.80 -14.93
C LEU A 275 6.58 -0.90 -13.57
N PHE A 276 5.26 -0.71 -13.58
CA PHE A 276 4.46 -0.53 -12.37
C PHE A 276 4.56 -1.70 -11.39
N GLY A 277 4.58 -2.95 -11.87
CA GLY A 277 4.70 -4.12 -10.99
C GLY A 277 6.02 -4.17 -10.20
N TRP A 278 7.13 -3.74 -10.80
CA TRP A 278 8.41 -3.69 -10.10
C TRP A 278 8.48 -2.54 -9.10
N TYR A 279 7.83 -1.41 -9.41
CA TYR A 279 7.68 -0.29 -8.50
C TYR A 279 6.92 -0.69 -7.23
N VAL A 280 5.76 -1.36 -7.41
CA VAL A 280 4.97 -1.90 -6.30
C VAL A 280 5.76 -2.93 -5.50
N PHE A 281 6.46 -3.86 -6.18
CA PHE A 281 7.31 -4.83 -5.49
C PHE A 281 8.35 -4.15 -4.60
N ALA A 282 9.08 -3.16 -5.12
CA ALA A 282 10.11 -2.46 -4.37
C ALA A 282 9.52 -1.77 -3.12
N SER A 283 8.33 -1.17 -3.20
CA SER A 283 7.73 -0.41 -2.09
C SER A 283 7.44 -1.29 -0.87
N PHE A 284 6.82 -2.46 -1.06
CA PHE A 284 6.54 -3.35 0.07
C PHE A 284 7.73 -4.24 0.44
N PHE A 285 8.67 -4.51 -0.47
CA PHE A 285 9.86 -5.32 -0.18
C PHE A 285 10.79 -4.60 0.80
N VAL A 286 11.04 -3.29 0.59
CA VAL A 286 11.77 -2.43 1.54
C VAL A 286 11.09 -2.42 2.91
N SER A 287 9.76 -2.25 2.92
CA SER A 287 8.95 -2.23 4.14
C SER A 287 9.03 -3.56 4.90
N GLY A 288 9.07 -4.69 4.19
CA GLY A 288 9.22 -6.03 4.76
C GLY A 288 10.57 -6.21 5.47
N ILE A 289 11.68 -5.84 4.82
CA ILE A 289 13.04 -5.90 5.41
C ILE A 289 13.11 -5.02 6.66
N THR A 290 12.55 -3.82 6.58
CA THR A 290 12.47 -2.89 7.70
C THR A 290 11.71 -3.50 8.88
N THR A 291 10.58 -4.16 8.63
CA THR A 291 9.80 -4.84 9.68
C THR A 291 10.57 -5.98 10.32
N ILE A 292 11.34 -6.76 9.54
CA ILE A 292 12.23 -7.80 10.10
C ILE A 292 13.23 -7.18 11.07
N ALA A 293 13.86 -6.06 10.69
CA ALA A 293 14.82 -5.36 11.54
C ALA A 293 14.18 -4.85 12.84
N LEU A 294 13.02 -4.19 12.76
CA LEU A 294 12.32 -3.65 13.94
C LEU A 294 11.90 -4.75 14.92
N VAL A 295 11.31 -5.85 14.44
CA VAL A 295 10.91 -6.97 15.30
C VAL A 295 12.14 -7.65 15.91
N THR A 296 13.23 -7.79 15.16
CA THR A 296 14.50 -8.36 15.64
C THR A 296 15.11 -7.49 16.74
N ILE A 297 15.17 -6.17 16.55
CA ILE A 297 15.66 -5.21 17.55
C ILE A 297 14.81 -5.26 18.81
N TYR A 298 13.48 -5.30 18.66
CA TYR A 298 12.56 -5.43 19.80
C TYR A 298 12.83 -6.71 20.59
N LEU A 299 12.87 -7.87 19.95
CA LEU A 299 13.13 -9.15 20.63
C LEU A 299 14.52 -9.20 21.28
N LYS A 300 15.55 -8.65 20.61
CA LYS A 300 16.91 -8.54 21.16
C LYS A 300 16.94 -7.67 22.42
N SER A 301 16.25 -6.52 22.42
CA SER A 301 16.17 -5.61 23.58
C SER A 301 15.49 -6.25 24.80
N LYS A 302 14.67 -7.28 24.58
CA LYS A 302 14.01 -8.09 25.62
C LYS A 302 14.77 -9.35 26.00
N GLY A 303 15.97 -9.56 25.45
CA GLY A 303 16.83 -10.70 25.78
C GLY A 303 16.40 -12.04 25.15
N TYR A 304 15.54 -12.02 24.13
CA TYR A 304 15.06 -13.25 23.49
C TYR A 304 15.94 -13.77 22.35
N LEU A 305 16.93 -12.98 21.90
CA LEU A 305 17.82 -13.31 20.78
C LEU A 305 19.28 -13.26 21.24
N GLU A 306 19.86 -14.44 21.48
CA GLU A 306 21.22 -14.58 22.03
C GLU A 306 22.31 -14.42 20.96
N PHE A 307 22.12 -15.02 19.79
CA PHE A 307 23.13 -15.08 18.71
C PHE A 307 23.06 -13.92 17.71
N VAL A 308 22.24 -12.91 18.00
CA VAL A 308 22.09 -11.73 17.14
C VAL A 308 22.94 -10.59 17.70
N ASN A 309 23.91 -10.15 16.92
CA ASN A 309 24.82 -9.06 17.26
C ASN A 309 24.61 -7.82 16.36
N THR A 310 25.44 -6.79 16.54
CA THR A 310 25.38 -5.55 15.75
C THR A 310 25.66 -5.77 14.26
N SER A 311 26.39 -6.83 13.89
CA SER A 311 26.69 -7.16 12.50
C SER A 311 25.44 -7.62 11.75
N HIS A 312 24.59 -8.45 12.38
CA HIS A 312 23.30 -8.83 11.79
C HIS A 312 22.37 -7.62 11.60
N ILE A 313 22.36 -6.73 12.59
CA ILE A 313 21.59 -5.47 12.55
C ILE A 313 22.11 -4.56 11.44
N HIS A 314 23.43 -4.44 11.31
CA HIS A 314 24.10 -3.70 10.24
C HIS A 314 23.77 -4.29 8.87
N ASP A 315 23.74 -5.62 8.74
CA ASP A 315 23.41 -6.31 7.49
C ASP A 315 21.98 -5.98 7.02
N LEU A 316 21.01 -6.04 7.94
CA LEU A 316 19.63 -5.60 7.68
C LEU A 316 19.55 -4.11 7.35
N ALA A 317 20.31 -3.26 8.05
CA ALA A 317 20.35 -1.82 7.81
C ALA A 317 20.91 -1.47 6.41
N LYS A 318 21.95 -2.18 5.94
CA LYS A 318 22.43 -1.99 4.56
C LYS A 318 21.44 -2.51 3.52
N PHE A 319 20.74 -3.61 3.79
CA PHE A 319 19.74 -4.15 2.87
C PHE A 319 18.55 -3.20 2.73
N MET A 320 17.99 -2.68 3.83
CA MET A 320 16.91 -1.68 3.74
C MET A 320 17.35 -0.41 3.01
N PHE A 321 18.58 0.06 3.23
CA PHE A 321 19.13 1.24 2.54
C PHE A 321 19.34 1.00 1.04
N GLY A 322 19.97 -0.11 0.66
CA GLY A 322 20.23 -0.40 -0.75
C GLY A 322 18.94 -0.55 -1.56
N ILE A 323 17.93 -1.23 -1.00
CA ILE A 323 16.65 -1.43 -1.68
C ILE A 323 15.79 -0.14 -1.65
N SER A 324 15.93 0.76 -0.66
CA SER A 324 15.22 2.06 -0.69
C SER A 324 15.73 2.97 -1.83
N VAL A 325 17.04 2.92 -2.12
CA VAL A 325 17.62 3.57 -3.31
C VAL A 325 17.08 2.94 -4.60
N PHE A 326 16.94 1.62 -4.64
CA PHE A 326 16.32 0.92 -5.77
C PHE A 326 14.86 1.34 -6.00
N TRP A 327 14.05 1.46 -4.95
CA TRP A 327 12.70 2.01 -5.06
C TRP A 327 12.72 3.43 -5.64
N THR A 328 13.63 4.28 -5.18
CA THR A 328 13.75 5.67 -5.67
C THR A 328 14.08 5.71 -7.17
N TYR A 329 14.96 4.83 -7.63
CA TYR A 329 15.27 4.68 -9.05
C TYR A 329 14.04 4.30 -9.87
N LEU A 330 13.22 3.36 -9.41
CA LEU A 330 11.99 2.97 -10.09
C LEU A 330 10.94 4.09 -10.10
N TRP A 331 10.76 4.76 -8.97
CA TRP A 331 9.89 5.93 -8.86
C TRP A 331 10.30 7.01 -9.88
N PHE A 332 11.58 7.37 -9.89
CA PHE A 332 12.09 8.43 -10.74
C PHE A 332 12.04 8.05 -12.22
N SER A 333 12.43 6.82 -12.58
CA SER A 333 12.39 6.38 -13.98
C SER A 333 10.96 6.33 -14.53
N GLN A 334 9.98 5.88 -13.73
CA GLN A 334 8.58 5.90 -14.14
C GLN A 334 8.07 7.34 -14.33
N PHE A 335 8.32 8.22 -13.36
CA PHE A 335 7.90 9.62 -13.44
C PHE A 335 8.56 10.36 -14.62
N MET A 336 9.88 10.28 -14.73
CA MET A 336 10.67 11.03 -15.71
C MET A 336 10.32 10.63 -17.15
N LEU A 337 10.11 9.34 -17.43
CA LEU A 337 9.78 8.89 -18.79
C LEU A 337 8.41 9.39 -19.26
N ILE A 338 7.40 9.38 -18.39
CA ILE A 338 6.08 9.91 -18.72
C ILE A 338 6.14 11.45 -18.83
N TRP A 339 6.82 12.12 -17.89
CA TRP A 339 7.00 13.57 -17.89
C TRP A 339 7.81 14.09 -19.09
N TYR A 340 8.75 13.31 -19.61
CA TYR A 340 9.60 13.75 -20.71
C TYR A 340 8.88 13.68 -22.07
N ALA A 341 8.16 12.58 -22.34
CA ALA A 341 7.45 12.38 -23.60
C ALA A 341 6.05 13.00 -23.63
N ASN A 342 5.43 13.17 -22.47
CA ASN A 342 4.12 13.81 -22.25
C ASN A 342 3.02 13.41 -23.25
N ILE A 343 2.83 12.11 -23.48
CA ILE A 343 1.71 11.61 -24.29
C ILE A 343 0.40 11.86 -23.52
N PRO A 344 -0.56 12.64 -24.06
CA PRO A 344 -1.70 13.15 -23.28
C PRO A 344 -2.53 12.10 -22.54
N GLU A 345 -2.69 10.90 -23.11
CA GLU A 345 -3.47 9.80 -22.54
C GLU A 345 -2.88 9.27 -21.22
N GLU A 346 -1.56 9.26 -21.07
CA GLU A 346 -0.87 8.65 -19.91
C GLU A 346 -0.47 9.69 -18.84
N VAL A 347 -0.44 10.97 -19.21
CA VAL A 347 0.08 12.07 -18.37
C VAL A 347 -0.90 12.49 -17.28
N THR A 348 -2.20 12.32 -17.50
CA THR A 348 -3.27 12.70 -16.55
C THR A 348 -3.09 12.06 -15.18
N TYR A 349 -2.51 10.85 -15.13
CA TYR A 349 -2.12 10.18 -13.90
C TYR A 349 -1.22 11.08 -13.03
N PHE A 350 -0.14 11.65 -13.57
CA PHE A 350 0.77 12.50 -12.80
C PHE A 350 0.24 13.92 -12.61
N VAL A 351 -0.50 14.48 -13.57
CA VAL A 351 -1.08 15.83 -13.46
C VAL A 351 -2.01 15.93 -12.25
N THR A 352 -2.98 15.02 -12.14
CA THR A 352 -3.94 15.02 -11.03
C THR A 352 -3.26 14.82 -9.68
N ARG A 353 -2.21 13.99 -9.63
CA ARG A 353 -1.41 13.73 -8.43
C ARG A 353 -0.58 14.92 -7.99
N ILE A 354 0.07 15.60 -8.93
CA ILE A 354 0.90 16.77 -8.60
C ILE A 354 0.01 17.95 -8.18
N GLN A 355 -1.13 18.15 -8.86
CA GLN A 355 -2.02 19.28 -8.55
C GLN A 355 -2.79 19.08 -7.23
N LEU A 356 -3.31 17.86 -6.98
CA LEU A 356 -4.17 17.61 -5.81
C LEU A 356 -3.42 17.01 -4.61
N TYR A 357 -2.34 16.24 -4.85
CA TYR A 357 -1.59 15.49 -3.83
C TYR A 357 -0.12 15.91 -3.77
N ASN A 358 0.19 17.18 -4.04
CA ASN A 358 1.56 17.70 -4.11
C ASN A 358 2.45 17.28 -2.92
N LEU A 359 2.00 17.58 -1.69
CA LEU A 359 2.73 17.25 -0.46
C LEU A 359 2.85 15.73 -0.24
N PRO A 360 1.78 14.92 -0.32
CA PRO A 360 1.92 13.46 -0.28
C PRO A 360 2.86 12.89 -1.35
N PHE A 361 2.81 13.41 -2.58
CA PHE A 361 3.57 12.90 -3.72
C PHE A 361 5.08 13.11 -3.53
N PHE A 362 5.52 14.35 -3.30
CA PHE A 362 6.94 14.65 -3.08
C PHE A 362 7.42 14.30 -1.66
N GLY A 363 6.52 14.35 -0.67
CA GLY A 363 6.82 13.93 0.69
C GLY A 363 7.22 12.45 0.77
N ALA A 364 6.57 11.58 0.00
CA ALA A 364 6.95 10.17 -0.12
C ALA A 364 8.42 10.01 -0.59
N VAL A 365 8.87 10.83 -1.54
CA VAL A 365 10.26 10.82 -2.02
C VAL A 365 11.22 11.24 -0.91
N VAL A 366 10.92 12.32 -0.19
CA VAL A 366 11.78 12.80 0.90
C VAL A 366 11.92 11.73 1.99
N MET A 367 10.82 11.08 2.37
CA MET A 367 10.80 10.06 3.43
C MET A 367 11.48 8.75 3.01
N ASN A 368 11.28 8.29 1.77
CA ASN A 368 11.80 7.00 1.30
C ASN A 368 13.20 7.10 0.67
N PHE A 369 13.68 8.31 0.35
CA PHE A 369 15.00 8.52 -0.25
C PHE A 369 15.90 9.44 0.58
N VAL A 370 15.55 10.72 0.67
CA VAL A 370 16.44 11.75 1.23
C VAL A 370 16.78 11.45 2.68
N PHE A 371 15.78 11.11 3.49
CA PHE A 371 15.98 10.76 4.88
C PHE A 371 16.88 9.52 5.06
N PRO A 372 16.56 8.32 4.51
CA PRO A 372 17.42 7.15 4.67
C PRO A 372 18.80 7.33 4.03
N LEU A 373 18.92 8.14 2.97
CA LEU A 373 20.22 8.47 2.36
C LEU A 373 21.14 9.20 3.32
N LEU A 374 20.65 10.21 4.04
CA LEU A 374 21.50 10.99 4.94
C LEU A 374 21.81 10.26 6.26
N ILE A 375 20.94 9.34 6.67
CA ILE A 375 21.08 8.63 7.95
C ILE A 375 21.80 7.29 7.79
N LEU A 376 21.44 6.48 6.79
CA LEU A 376 21.92 5.11 6.60
C LEU A 376 23.08 5.04 5.59
N ILE A 377 23.90 6.07 5.46
CA ILE A 377 25.19 5.99 4.75
C ILE A 377 26.32 5.56 5.69
N ASN A 378 26.34 6.09 6.91
CA ASN A 378 27.40 5.87 7.87
C ASN A 378 27.33 4.45 8.48
N THR A 379 28.45 3.71 8.41
CA THR A 379 28.60 2.35 8.95
C THR A 379 28.40 2.28 10.47
N ASP A 380 28.80 3.33 11.20
CA ASP A 380 28.66 3.38 12.65
C ASP A 380 27.19 3.52 13.05
N PHE A 381 26.46 4.39 12.34
CA PHE A 381 25.03 4.61 12.54
C PHE A 381 24.20 3.36 12.23
N LYS A 382 24.62 2.56 11.23
CA LYS A 382 24.01 1.26 10.90
C LYS A 382 24.16 0.19 11.99
N ARG A 383 24.91 0.44 13.06
CA ARG A 383 25.02 -0.48 14.21
C ARG A 383 24.20 -0.01 15.41
N LEU A 384 23.70 1.23 15.40
CA LEU A 384 22.93 1.82 16.49
C LEU A 384 21.44 1.50 16.33
N SER A 385 20.90 0.74 17.28
CA SER A 385 19.50 0.29 17.22
C SER A 385 18.50 1.44 17.18
N TRP A 386 18.73 2.55 17.88
CA TRP A 386 17.82 3.71 17.84
C TRP A 386 17.77 4.37 16.46
N VAL A 387 18.92 4.47 15.78
CA VAL A 387 19.00 5.05 14.42
C VAL A 387 18.20 4.19 13.43
N ILE A 388 18.31 2.87 13.54
CA ILE A 388 17.57 1.94 12.67
C ILE A 388 16.08 1.95 13.00
N VAL A 389 15.71 2.08 14.26
CA VAL A 389 14.30 2.23 14.65
C VAL A 389 13.72 3.51 14.04
N MET A 390 14.41 4.65 14.19
CA MET A 390 14.01 5.92 13.61
C MET A 390 13.88 5.83 12.08
N ALA A 391 14.92 5.36 11.38
CA ALA A 391 14.90 5.22 9.94
C ALA A 391 13.84 4.23 9.46
N GLY A 392 13.70 3.11 10.15
CA GLY A 392 12.69 2.11 9.83
C GLY A 392 11.27 2.63 9.98
N THR A 393 10.99 3.42 11.02
CA THR A 393 9.68 4.06 11.19
C THR A 393 9.40 5.06 10.06
N VAL A 394 10.36 5.90 9.68
CA VAL A 394 10.19 6.85 8.56
C VAL A 394 9.93 6.13 7.24
N ILE A 395 10.69 5.07 6.95
CA ILE A 395 10.52 4.27 5.72
C ILE A 395 9.14 3.59 5.68
N LEU A 396 8.66 3.02 6.79
CA LEU A 396 7.33 2.40 6.84
C LEU A 396 6.21 3.42 6.63
N LEU A 397 6.31 4.61 7.23
CA LEU A 397 5.36 5.69 7.01
C LEU A 397 5.42 6.22 5.58
N GLY A 398 6.62 6.36 5.02
CA GLY A 398 6.82 6.80 3.64
C GLY A 398 6.23 5.83 2.62
N HIS A 399 6.40 4.52 2.81
CA HIS A 399 5.75 3.54 1.95
C HIS A 399 4.24 3.40 2.19
N TYR A 400 3.74 3.68 3.39
CA TYR A 400 2.28 3.82 3.56
C TYR A 400 1.73 4.98 2.73
N ILE A 401 2.41 6.13 2.74
CA ILE A 401 2.05 7.29 1.88
C ILE A 401 2.17 6.92 0.40
N ASP A 402 3.14 6.09 0.02
CA ASP A 402 3.26 5.57 -1.35
C ASP A 402 1.99 4.79 -1.79
N PHE A 403 1.53 3.84 -0.99
CA PHE A 403 0.26 3.13 -1.25
C PHE A 403 -0.96 4.04 -1.20
N PHE A 404 -0.99 4.99 -0.26
CA PHE A 404 -2.04 6.01 -0.18
C PHE A 404 -2.10 6.82 -1.47
N ASN A 405 -0.95 7.28 -1.97
CA ASN A 405 -0.86 7.97 -3.24
C ASN A 405 -1.36 7.04 -4.33
N MET A 406 -0.85 5.83 -4.52
CA MET A 406 -1.30 4.97 -5.62
C MET A 406 -2.82 4.77 -5.71
N ILE A 407 -3.55 4.77 -4.57
CA ILE A 407 -4.96 4.38 -4.49
C ILE A 407 -5.94 5.56 -4.37
N MET A 408 -5.65 6.56 -3.52
CA MET A 408 -6.63 7.58 -3.14
C MET A 408 -7.11 8.48 -4.28
N PRO A 409 -6.24 8.98 -5.18
CA PRO A 409 -6.68 9.84 -6.28
C PRO A 409 -7.65 9.14 -7.23
N GLY A 410 -7.51 7.83 -7.43
CA GLY A 410 -8.42 7.04 -8.28
C GLY A 410 -9.76 6.68 -7.62
N THR A 411 -9.93 6.94 -6.32
CA THR A 411 -11.15 6.57 -5.57
C THR A 411 -11.90 7.78 -5.04
N VAL A 412 -11.20 8.77 -4.51
CA VAL A 412 -11.79 9.96 -3.85
C VAL A 412 -11.39 11.29 -4.49
N GLY A 413 -10.50 11.28 -5.50
CA GLY A 413 -10.12 12.49 -6.22
C GLY A 413 -9.59 13.60 -5.32
N ASP A 414 -10.20 14.79 -5.37
CA ASP A 414 -9.87 15.97 -4.59
C ASP A 414 -10.41 15.92 -3.14
N LYS A 415 -11.32 14.99 -2.81
CA LYS A 415 -11.96 14.87 -1.47
C LYS A 415 -11.11 14.10 -0.45
N TRP A 416 -9.80 14.08 -0.65
CA TRP A 416 -8.89 13.37 0.23
C TRP A 416 -8.54 14.20 1.46
N PHE A 417 -8.32 13.50 2.57
CA PHE A 417 -7.74 14.03 3.79
C PHE A 417 -7.34 12.86 4.67
N ILE A 418 -6.36 13.04 5.56
CA ILE A 418 -5.95 12.01 6.52
C ILE A 418 -6.72 12.26 7.82
N GLY A 419 -7.86 11.61 7.97
CA GLY A 419 -8.77 11.80 9.10
C GLY A 419 -8.97 10.55 9.93
N ILE A 420 -10.12 10.51 10.61
CA ILE A 420 -10.50 9.38 11.46
C ILE A 420 -10.56 8.06 10.68
N PRO A 421 -11.20 7.96 9.49
CA PRO A 421 -11.31 6.68 8.77
C PRO A 421 -9.95 6.07 8.40
N GLU A 422 -9.01 6.90 7.95
CA GLU A 422 -7.67 6.50 7.55
C GLU A 422 -6.84 6.04 8.76
N ILE A 423 -6.77 6.87 9.80
CA ILE A 423 -6.01 6.56 11.01
C ILE A 423 -6.58 5.32 11.71
N ALA A 424 -7.91 5.21 11.80
CA ALA A 424 -8.57 4.08 12.43
C ALA A 424 -8.29 2.76 11.70
N SER A 425 -8.29 2.77 10.37
CA SER A 425 -7.95 1.61 9.55
C SER A 425 -6.50 1.17 9.78
N ILE A 426 -5.55 2.11 9.83
CA ILE A 426 -4.15 1.81 10.16
C ILE A 426 -4.03 1.20 11.55
N LEU A 427 -4.65 1.81 12.57
CA LEU A 427 -4.58 1.33 13.96
C LEU A 427 -5.18 -0.08 14.10
N PHE A 428 -6.31 -0.35 13.44
CA PHE A 428 -6.93 -1.66 13.44
C PHE A 428 -6.00 -2.74 12.90
N PHE A 429 -5.50 -2.56 11.67
CA PHE A 429 -4.64 -3.54 11.03
C PHE A 429 -3.26 -3.63 11.69
N PHE A 430 -2.73 -2.54 12.22
CA PHE A 430 -1.49 -2.56 13.01
C PHE A 430 -1.65 -3.36 14.31
N GLY A 431 -2.76 -3.15 15.02
CA GLY A 431 -3.11 -3.94 16.21
C GLY A 431 -3.26 -5.43 15.88
N LEU A 432 -3.98 -5.76 14.80
CA LEU A 432 -4.15 -7.13 14.32
C LEU A 432 -2.80 -7.77 13.93
N PHE A 433 -1.96 -7.02 13.23
CA PHE A 433 -0.61 -7.45 12.83
C PHE A 433 0.24 -7.79 14.05
N ILE A 434 0.34 -6.89 15.03
CA ILE A 434 1.07 -7.14 16.29
C ILE A 434 0.52 -8.39 16.98
N PHE A 435 -0.80 -8.49 17.13
CA PHE A 435 -1.43 -9.59 17.83
C PHE A 435 -1.09 -10.93 17.19
N VAL A 436 -1.23 -11.05 15.85
CA VAL A 436 -0.98 -12.29 15.12
C VAL A 436 0.51 -12.65 15.15
N VAL A 437 1.41 -11.70 14.87
CA VAL A 437 2.85 -11.94 14.80
C VAL A 437 3.41 -12.40 16.14
N PHE A 438 3.14 -11.65 17.21
CA PHE A 438 3.68 -11.99 18.52
C PHE A 438 3.01 -13.22 19.15
N THR A 439 1.75 -13.51 18.82
CA THR A 439 1.13 -14.80 19.17
C THR A 439 1.80 -15.95 18.42
N ALA A 440 2.13 -15.78 17.13
CA ALA A 440 2.80 -16.82 16.35
C ALA A 440 4.21 -17.13 16.86
N LEU A 441 4.94 -16.12 17.35
CA LEU A 441 6.27 -16.29 17.95
C LEU A 441 6.25 -17.14 19.23
N THR A 442 5.14 -17.23 19.96
CA THR A 442 5.06 -18.14 21.14
C THR A 442 4.91 -19.60 20.76
N LYS A 443 4.64 -19.92 19.49
CA LYS A 443 4.30 -21.28 19.03
C LYS A 443 5.51 -22.08 18.55
N SER A 444 6.72 -21.51 18.58
CA SER A 444 7.95 -22.17 18.15
C SER A 444 9.17 -21.53 18.83
N PRO A 445 10.25 -22.27 19.10
CA PRO A 445 11.49 -21.69 19.59
C PRO A 445 12.09 -20.71 18.56
N LEU A 446 12.72 -19.63 19.04
CA LEU A 446 13.25 -18.54 18.19
C LEU A 446 14.54 -18.90 17.47
N LEU A 447 15.24 -19.95 17.91
CA LEU A 447 16.40 -20.48 17.21
C LEU A 447 16.01 -21.83 16.61
N ALA A 448 16.24 -22.01 15.30
CA ALA A 448 16.11 -23.32 14.67
C ALA A 448 17.15 -24.28 15.29
N LYS A 449 16.83 -25.56 15.40
CA LYS A 449 17.75 -26.55 15.97
C LYS A 449 18.75 -27.00 14.93
N ARG A 450 18.27 -27.46 13.77
CA ARG A 450 19.10 -28.09 12.75
C ARG A 450 18.92 -27.40 11.40
N ASN A 451 19.92 -26.63 11.03
CA ASN A 451 20.04 -26.03 9.70
C ASN A 451 21.53 -26.09 9.28
N PRO A 452 21.85 -26.48 8.03
CA PRO A 452 23.23 -26.66 7.57
C PRO A 452 24.14 -25.44 7.76
N PHE A 453 23.57 -24.22 7.80
CA PHE A 453 24.31 -22.95 7.89
C PHE A 453 24.15 -22.27 9.25
N ILE A 454 23.57 -22.95 10.26
CA ILE A 454 23.30 -22.30 11.54
C ILE A 454 24.57 -22.01 12.35
N GLU A 455 25.57 -22.89 12.31
CA GLU A 455 26.78 -22.73 13.12
C GLU A 455 27.61 -21.53 12.67
N GLU A 456 27.78 -21.31 11.37
CA GLU A 456 28.44 -20.11 10.86
C GLU A 456 27.63 -18.84 11.20
N SER A 457 26.30 -18.89 11.12
CA SER A 457 25.45 -17.73 11.43
C SER A 457 25.52 -17.29 12.89
N LYS A 458 25.70 -18.23 13.83
CA LYS A 458 25.89 -17.92 15.25
C LYS A 458 27.19 -17.14 15.52
N HIS A 459 28.20 -17.31 14.67
CA HIS A 459 29.51 -16.67 14.78
C HIS A 459 29.70 -15.53 13.78
N PHE A 460 28.65 -15.17 13.05
CA PHE A 460 28.70 -14.15 12.01
C PHE A 460 29.09 -12.78 12.59
N HIS A 461 30.08 -12.14 11.95
CA HIS A 461 30.52 -10.79 12.25
C HIS A 461 30.94 -10.08 10.96
N TYR A 462 30.76 -8.76 10.93
CA TYR A 462 31.08 -7.88 9.81
C TYR A 462 31.39 -6.50 10.35
#